data_AF-A0A6V7LE59-F1
#
_entry.id   AF-A0A6V7LE59-F1
#
_cell.length_a   1.000
_cell.length_b   1.000
_cell.length_c   1.000
_cell.angle_alpha   90.00
_cell.angle_beta   90.00
_cell.angle_gamma   90.00
#
_symmetry.space_group_name_H-M   'P 1'
#
loop_
_entity.id
_entity.type
_entity.pdbx_description
1 polymer ?
#
loop_
_entity_poly.entity_id
_entity_poly.type
_entity_poly.pdbx_seq_one_letter_code
_entity_poly.pdbx_strand_id
1 'polypeptide(L)'
;VDWKSLTIPACLPITTDYFPDKRSLQNDYVVSDYNLLPDDVNADFAQQRAIYKKPLTTAEVFRELVSQRLSQGFQLIILPNNDNNKTTSSANAVGTVSSLIRGRQTESESREEYLLSIGRIFHKISLYGNCITVTRYRP
;
A
#
# COMPACT_ATOMS: atom_id res chain seq x y z
N VAL A 1 1.99 -23.65 -32.40
CA VAL A 1 2.53 -22.33 -32.03
C VAL A 1 1.34 -21.42 -31.79
N ASP A 2 0.98 -21.18 -30.53
CA ASP A 2 -0.21 -20.38 -30.18
C ASP A 2 0.10 -18.89 -30.28
N TRP A 3 0.10 -18.40 -31.52
CA TRP A 3 0.32 -16.99 -31.89
C TRP A 3 -0.64 -16.02 -31.18
N LYS A 4 -1.76 -16.52 -30.63
CA LYS A 4 -2.73 -15.74 -29.84
C LYS A 4 -2.17 -15.30 -28.47
N SER A 5 -1.15 -15.99 -27.94
CA SER A 5 -0.40 -15.57 -26.75
C SER A 5 0.67 -14.51 -27.04
N LEU A 6 1.06 -14.32 -28.30
CA LEU A 6 2.09 -13.34 -28.71
C LEU A 6 1.53 -11.92 -28.89
N THR A 7 0.21 -11.76 -28.93
CA THR A 7 -0.48 -10.47 -29.11
C THR A 7 -1.24 -9.99 -27.88
N ILE A 8 -1.38 -10.84 -26.85
CA ILE A 8 -1.99 -10.48 -25.58
C ILE A 8 -0.86 -10.57 -24.53
N PRO A 9 -0.30 -9.44 -24.06
CA PRO A 9 0.65 -9.50 -22.96
C PRO A 9 -0.07 -10.16 -21.77
N ALA A 10 0.52 -11.20 -21.20
CA ALA A 10 0.00 -11.78 -19.97
C ALA A 10 0.03 -10.67 -18.89
N CYS A 11 -1.13 -10.30 -18.37
CA CYS A 11 -1.18 -9.42 -17.20
C CYS A 11 -0.50 -10.18 -16.06
N LEU A 12 0.61 -9.63 -15.55
CA LEU A 12 1.24 -10.16 -14.35
C LEU A 12 0.19 -10.17 -13.22
N PRO A 13 0.09 -11.24 -12.40
CA PRO A 13 -0.92 -11.28 -11.34
C PRO A 13 -0.78 -10.05 -10.44
N ILE A 14 -1.89 -9.40 -10.09
CA ILE A 14 -1.86 -8.15 -9.32
C ILE A 14 -1.55 -8.38 -7.83
N THR A 15 -1.54 -9.64 -7.39
CA THR A 15 -1.25 -10.05 -6.02
C THR A 15 -0.20 -11.16 -5.96
N THR A 16 0.48 -11.26 -4.82
CA THR A 16 1.39 -12.36 -4.46
C THR A 16 1.31 -12.64 -2.97
N ASP A 17 1.75 -13.79 -2.50
CA ASP A 17 1.72 -14.23 -1.10
C ASP A 17 3.12 -14.27 -0.45
N TYR A 18 4.16 -13.83 -1.17
CA TYR A 18 5.54 -13.91 -0.69
C TYR A 18 6.08 -12.56 -0.20
N PHE A 19 6.65 -12.57 1.00
CA PHE A 19 7.51 -11.52 1.54
C PHE A 19 8.74 -12.16 2.20
N PRO A 20 9.97 -11.63 2.04
CA PRO A 20 11.16 -12.24 2.62
C PRO A 20 11.09 -12.25 4.15
N ASP A 21 11.67 -13.27 4.75
CA ASP A 21 11.76 -13.36 6.20
C ASP A 21 12.78 -12.35 6.76
N LYS A 22 12.71 -12.11 8.07
CA LYS A 22 13.56 -11.12 8.74
C LYS A 22 15.06 -11.39 8.53
N ARG A 23 15.47 -12.66 8.51
CA ARG A 23 16.87 -13.03 8.30
C ARG A 23 17.35 -12.68 6.90
N SER A 24 16.56 -12.98 5.86
CA SER A 24 16.93 -12.62 4.49
C SER A 24 16.99 -11.10 4.33
N LEU A 25 16.00 -10.36 4.85
CA LEU A 25 15.99 -8.89 4.80
C LEU A 25 17.23 -8.23 5.44
N GLN A 26 17.83 -8.88 6.45
CA GLN A 26 19.01 -8.35 7.13
C GLN A 26 20.32 -8.68 6.41
N ASN A 27 20.42 -9.84 5.77
CA ASN A 27 21.67 -10.30 5.17
C ASN A 27 21.76 -9.96 3.67
N ASP A 28 20.63 -10.00 2.98
CA ASP A 28 20.59 -10.01 1.51
C ASP A 28 19.96 -8.73 0.94
N TYR A 29 19.59 -7.75 1.77
CA TYR A 29 18.90 -6.54 1.32
C TYR A 29 19.47 -5.27 1.96
N VAL A 30 19.55 -4.22 1.15
CA VAL A 30 19.71 -2.83 1.60
C VAL A 30 18.33 -2.23 1.86
N VAL A 31 18.16 -1.67 3.05
CA VAL A 31 16.93 -1.00 3.49
C VAL A 31 17.07 0.52 3.30
N SER A 32 16.07 1.15 2.71
CA SER A 32 15.99 2.61 2.59
C SER A 32 14.62 3.11 3.01
N ASP A 33 14.59 3.99 4.01
CA ASP A 33 13.38 4.59 4.54
C ASP A 33 13.29 6.07 4.17
N TYR A 34 12.08 6.53 3.83
CA TYR A 34 11.78 7.95 3.72
C TYR A 34 10.34 8.22 4.14
N ASN A 35 10.12 9.43 4.66
CA ASN A 35 8.81 9.93 5.04
C ASN A 35 8.32 10.92 4.00
N LEU A 36 7.01 10.92 3.78
CA LEU A 36 6.31 11.92 2.98
C LEU A 36 5.30 12.60 3.90
N LEU A 37 5.43 13.92 3.97
CA LEU A 37 4.49 14.82 4.62
C LEU A 37 3.66 15.46 3.50
N PRO A 38 2.35 15.15 3.40
CA PRO A 38 1.51 15.59 2.29
C PRO A 38 1.40 17.11 2.14
N ASP A 39 1.58 17.85 3.23
CA ASP A 39 1.61 19.32 3.19
C ASP A 39 2.81 19.84 2.39
N ASP A 40 3.99 19.22 2.54
CA ASP A 40 5.20 19.59 1.80
C ASP A 40 5.06 19.24 0.32
N VAL A 41 4.62 18.02 -0.01
CA VAL A 41 4.46 17.60 -1.42
C VAL A 41 3.32 18.35 -2.12
N ASN A 42 2.24 18.71 -1.41
CA ASN A 42 1.18 19.53 -1.98
C ASN A 42 1.63 20.98 -2.23
N ALA A 43 2.48 21.54 -1.37
CA ALA A 43 3.04 22.87 -1.57
C ALA A 43 3.87 22.93 -2.87
N ASP A 44 4.73 21.93 -3.09
CA ASP A 44 5.50 21.79 -4.34
C ASP A 44 4.60 21.58 -5.56
N PHE A 45 3.56 20.74 -5.43
CA PHE A 45 2.62 20.46 -6.52
C PHE A 45 1.79 21.70 -6.92
N ALA A 46 1.39 22.51 -5.94
CA ALA A 46 0.65 23.75 -6.16
C ALA A 46 1.47 24.79 -6.93
N GLN A 47 2.79 24.81 -6.75
CA GLN A 47 3.69 25.72 -7.48
C GLN A 47 3.86 25.32 -8.96
N GLN A 48 3.72 24.04 -9.30
CA GLN A 48 4.05 23.51 -10.63
C GLN A 48 2.89 23.48 -11.64
N ARG A 49 1.63 23.74 -11.24
CA ARG A 49 0.47 23.74 -12.16
C ARG A 49 -0.30 25.06 -12.14
N ALA A 50 -0.53 25.63 -13.32
CA ALA A 50 -1.39 26.79 -13.54
C ALA A 50 -2.90 26.50 -13.35
N ILE A 51 -3.28 25.24 -13.09
CA ILE A 51 -4.67 24.80 -12.91
C ILE A 51 -4.86 24.42 -11.44
N TYR A 52 -5.58 25.26 -10.70
CA TYR A 52 -5.97 25.06 -9.31
C TYR A 52 -6.82 23.79 -9.16
N LYS A 53 -6.19 22.65 -8.90
CA LYS A 53 -6.85 21.49 -8.30
C LYS A 53 -6.69 21.57 -6.79
N LYS A 54 -7.73 21.15 -6.06
CA LYS A 54 -7.64 21.02 -4.60
C LYS A 54 -6.46 20.11 -4.24
N PRO A 55 -5.60 20.48 -3.27
CA PRO A 55 -4.54 19.62 -2.79
C PRO A 55 -5.11 18.28 -2.30
N LEU A 56 -4.39 17.19 -2.58
CA LEU A 56 -4.80 15.85 -2.16
C LEU A 56 -4.70 15.74 -0.64
N THR A 57 -5.66 15.09 -0.01
CA THR A 57 -5.53 14.68 1.38
C THR A 57 -4.42 13.64 1.54
N THR A 58 -3.90 13.49 2.75
CA THR A 58 -2.86 12.50 3.07
C THR A 58 -3.27 11.08 2.73
N ALA A 59 -4.53 10.72 2.98
CA ALA A 59 -5.07 9.42 2.59
C ALA A 59 -5.08 9.24 1.06
N GLU A 60 -5.43 10.28 0.30
CA GLU A 60 -5.40 10.24 -1.16
C GLU A 60 -3.96 10.13 -1.70
N VAL A 61 -3.00 10.87 -1.14
CA VAL A 61 -1.57 10.73 -1.49
C VAL A 61 -1.08 9.32 -1.21
N PHE A 62 -1.46 8.74 -0.06
CA PHE A 62 -1.12 7.37 0.30
C PHE A 62 -1.68 6.35 -0.70
N ARG A 63 -2.97 6.47 -1.07
CA ARG A 63 -3.62 5.61 -2.07
C ARG A 63 -3.02 5.78 -3.47
N GLU A 64 -2.66 7.00 -3.83
CA GLU A 64 -2.01 7.31 -5.10
C GLU A 64 -0.62 6.68 -5.18
N LEU A 65 0.16 6.73 -4.09
CA LEU A 65 1.48 6.13 -4.03
C LEU A 65 1.44 4.61 -4.23
N VAL A 66 0.43 3.94 -3.65
CA VAL A 66 0.17 2.51 -3.90
C VAL A 66 -0.23 2.28 -5.37
N SER A 67 -1.16 3.08 -5.90
CA SER A 67 -1.62 2.98 -7.28
C SER A 67 -0.49 3.15 -8.30
N GLN A 68 0.44 4.08 -8.07
CA GLN A 68 1.61 4.30 -8.91
C GLN A 68 2.59 3.12 -8.87
N ARG A 69 2.69 2.41 -7.75
CA ARG A 69 3.49 1.18 -7.69
C ARG A 69 2.85 0.07 -8.51
N LEU A 70 1.53 -0.10 -8.42
CA LEU A 70 0.78 -1.07 -9.21
C LEU A 70 0.91 -0.78 -10.72
N SER A 71 0.82 0.48 -11.13
CA SER A 71 0.97 0.86 -12.55
C SER A 71 2.39 0.63 -13.09
N GLN A 72 3.40 0.60 -12.21
CA GLN A 72 4.80 0.26 -12.53
C GLN A 72 5.08 -1.25 -12.51
N GLY A 73 4.06 -2.09 -12.30
CA GLY A 73 4.20 -3.54 -12.29
C GLY A 73 4.55 -4.15 -10.92
N PHE A 74 4.45 -3.38 -9.83
CA PHE A 74 4.43 -3.99 -8.51
C PHE A 74 3.13 -4.77 -8.30
N GLN A 75 3.22 -5.83 -7.52
CA GLN A 75 2.12 -6.68 -7.10
C GLN A 75 1.85 -6.41 -5.61
N LEU A 76 0.59 -6.50 -5.20
CA LEU A 76 0.20 -6.39 -3.80
C LEU A 76 0.47 -7.70 -3.05
N ILE A 77 1.17 -7.64 -1.92
CA ILE A 77 1.46 -8.81 -1.11
C ILE A 77 0.32 -9.03 -0.12
N ILE A 78 -0.31 -10.19 -0.17
CA ILE A 78 -1.38 -10.61 0.73
C ILE A 78 -0.84 -11.76 1.56
N LEU A 79 -0.46 -11.45 2.81
CA LEU A 79 -0.05 -12.46 3.78
C LEU A 79 -1.29 -12.98 4.52
N PRO A 80 -1.35 -14.29 4.84
CA PRO A 80 -2.41 -14.82 5.69
C PRO A 80 -2.39 -14.07 7.03
N ASN A 81 -3.55 -13.55 7.43
CA ASN A 81 -3.69 -12.88 8.72
C ASN A 81 -3.28 -13.85 9.84
N ASN A 82 -2.22 -13.53 10.57
CA ASN A 82 -1.97 -14.17 11.84
C ASN A 82 -2.87 -13.45 12.85
N ASP A 83 -4.11 -13.93 12.98
CA ASP A 83 -5.21 -13.33 13.75
C ASP A 83 -4.87 -13.12 15.22
N ASN A 84 -4.12 -12.05 15.53
CA ASN A 84 -3.97 -11.57 16.90
C ASN A 84 -4.05 -10.04 17.01
N ASN A 85 -4.13 -9.26 15.92
CA ASN A 85 -4.33 -7.81 16.05
C ASN A 85 -4.65 -7.06 14.74
N LYS A 86 -5.84 -7.25 14.15
CA LYS A 86 -6.62 -6.20 13.47
C LYS A 86 -7.82 -6.76 12.71
N THR A 87 -9.00 -6.35 13.16
CA THR A 87 -10.25 -6.35 12.39
C THR A 87 -10.12 -5.39 11.21
N THR A 88 -9.89 -5.93 10.00
CA THR A 88 -10.00 -5.18 8.75
C THR A 88 -11.42 -5.34 8.22
N SER A 89 -12.27 -4.35 8.48
CA SER A 89 -13.58 -4.23 7.84
C SER A 89 -13.42 -3.61 6.45
N SER A 90 -13.35 -4.44 5.41
CA SER A 90 -13.91 -4.13 4.10
C SER A 90 -14.01 -5.40 3.26
N ALA A 91 -14.98 -6.24 3.60
CA ALA A 91 -15.60 -7.13 2.62
C ALA A 91 -16.94 -6.48 2.26
N ASN A 92 -17.02 -5.91 1.05
CA ASN A 92 -18.31 -5.68 0.42
C ASN A 92 -18.91 -7.05 0.11
N ALA A 93 -19.67 -7.59 1.07
CA ALA A 93 -20.58 -8.69 0.85
C ALA A 93 -21.92 -8.33 1.51
N VAL A 94 -22.94 -8.24 0.67
CA VAL A 94 -24.34 -8.08 1.04
C VAL A 94 -24.72 -9.18 2.05
N GLY A 95 -25.21 -8.79 3.23
CA GLY A 95 -25.66 -9.73 4.25
C GLY A 95 -26.24 -9.01 5.48
N THR A 96 -27.48 -9.36 5.81
CA THR A 96 -28.41 -8.66 6.68
C THR A 96 -28.23 -8.97 8.18
N VAL A 97 -28.57 -7.98 9.02
CA VAL A 97 -29.02 -7.97 10.44
C VAL A 97 -28.12 -8.29 11.66
N SER A 98 -28.05 -7.25 12.51
CA SER A 98 -28.22 -7.17 13.99
C SER A 98 -27.14 -7.65 14.97
N SER A 99 -26.59 -6.71 15.75
CA SER A 99 -26.67 -6.68 17.24
C SER A 99 -25.86 -5.51 17.83
N LEU A 100 -26.46 -4.85 18.83
CA LEU A 100 -25.96 -3.68 19.56
C LEU A 100 -24.96 -4.08 20.65
N ILE A 101 -23.71 -3.60 20.65
CA ILE A 101 -22.95 -3.31 21.89
C ILE A 101 -22.00 -2.12 21.66
N ARG A 102 -22.32 -1.00 22.32
CA ARG A 102 -21.53 0.24 22.38
C ARG A 102 -20.35 0.04 23.33
N GLY A 103 -19.17 -0.23 22.79
CA GLY A 103 -17.89 -0.21 23.50
C GLY A 103 -17.07 1.01 23.08
N ARG A 104 -16.80 1.90 24.03
CA ARG A 104 -15.95 3.10 23.89
C ARG A 104 -14.51 2.67 23.56
N GLN A 105 -14.17 2.53 22.28
CA GLN A 105 -12.79 2.35 21.84
C GLN A 105 -12.09 3.71 21.86
N THR A 106 -11.09 3.83 22.72
CA THR A 106 -10.01 4.80 22.62
C THR A 106 -9.53 4.87 21.16
N GLU A 107 -9.50 6.07 20.58
CA GLU A 107 -9.00 6.39 19.24
C GLU A 107 -7.60 5.77 19.05
N SER A 108 -7.58 4.52 18.62
CA SER A 108 -6.36 3.84 18.25
C SER A 108 -6.13 4.29 16.81
N GLU A 109 -5.24 5.27 16.63
CA GLU A 109 -4.93 5.82 15.30
C GLU A 109 -4.81 4.67 14.29
N SER A 110 -5.67 4.71 13.28
CA SER A 110 -5.80 3.66 12.28
C SER A 110 -4.52 3.60 11.45
N ARG A 111 -3.60 2.70 11.81
CA ARG A 111 -2.40 2.41 11.02
C ARG A 111 -2.76 1.51 9.85
N GLU A 112 -2.74 2.07 8.64
CA GLU A 112 -2.90 1.38 7.36
C GLU A 112 -1.51 1.03 6.78
N GLU A 113 -1.37 -0.14 6.16
CA GLU A 113 -0.10 -0.61 5.63
C GLU A 113 -0.32 -1.47 4.37
N TYR A 114 0.50 -1.23 3.34
CA TYR A 114 0.54 -2.01 2.13
C TYR A 114 1.96 -2.53 1.89
N LEU A 115 2.04 -3.83 1.59
CA LEU A 115 3.25 -4.50 1.15
C LEU A 115 3.15 -4.75 -0.35
N LEU A 116 4.18 -4.38 -1.11
CA LEU A 116 4.23 -4.57 -2.55
C LEU A 116 5.57 -5.14 -3.00
N SER A 117 5.59 -5.87 -4.10
CA SER A 117 6.83 -6.39 -4.70
C SER A 117 6.85 -6.35 -6.22
N ILE A 118 8.06 -6.22 -6.79
CA ILE A 118 8.34 -6.51 -8.18
C ILE A 118 9.64 -7.33 -8.24
N GLY A 119 9.52 -8.63 -8.52
CA GLY A 119 10.63 -9.57 -8.43
C GLY A 119 11.20 -9.62 -7.00
N ARG A 120 12.47 -9.20 -6.84
CA ARG A 120 13.15 -9.11 -5.53
C ARG A 120 13.09 -7.71 -4.91
N ILE A 121 12.40 -6.74 -5.49
CA ILE A 121 12.27 -5.42 -4.85
C ILE A 121 11.00 -5.40 -4.03
N PHE A 122 11.08 -5.08 -2.74
CA PHE A 122 9.94 -5.03 -1.84
C PHE A 122 9.75 -3.62 -1.28
N HIS A 123 8.53 -3.12 -1.29
CA HIS A 123 8.17 -1.86 -0.67
C HIS A 123 7.12 -2.09 0.41
N LYS A 124 7.31 -1.44 1.55
CA LYS A 124 6.31 -1.30 2.59
C LYS A 124 5.90 0.16 2.68
N ILE A 125 4.62 0.45 2.49
CA ILE A 125 4.06 1.80 2.57
C ILE A 125 3.10 1.80 3.76
N SER A 126 3.35 2.65 4.76
CA SER A 126 2.54 2.75 5.96
C SER A 126 2.00 4.17 6.11
N LEU A 127 0.75 4.30 6.53
CA LEU A 127 0.14 5.56 6.91
C LEU A 127 -0.12 5.56 8.42
N TYR A 128 0.37 6.61 9.09
CA TYR A 128 0.14 6.83 10.50
C TYR A 128 -0.06 8.34 10.76
N GLY A 129 -1.25 8.71 11.24
CA GLY A 129 -1.64 10.11 11.37
C GLY A 129 -1.57 10.83 10.02
N ASN A 130 -0.73 11.86 9.94
CA ASN A 130 -0.48 12.65 8.72
C ASN A 130 0.85 12.30 8.02
N CYS A 131 1.51 11.20 8.42
CA CYS A 131 2.83 10.81 7.91
C CYS A 131 2.72 9.51 7.12
N ILE A 132 3.24 9.52 5.89
CA ILE A 132 3.40 8.32 5.08
C ILE A 132 4.87 7.89 5.15
N THR A 133 5.14 6.66 5.57
CA THR A 133 6.50 6.09 5.57
C THR A 133 6.61 5.05 4.47
N VAL A 134 7.69 5.12 3.69
CA VAL A 134 8.01 4.13 2.67
C VAL A 134 9.35 3.49 2.98
N THR A 135 9.32 2.19 3.25
CA THR A 135 10.50 1.35 3.37
C THR A 135 10.73 0.59 2.08
N ARG A 136 11.94 0.66 1.54
CA ARG A 136 12.35 -0.07 0.34
C ARG A 136 13.42 -1.09 0.68
N TYR A 137 13.22 -2.32 0.24
CA TYR A 137 14.19 -3.40 0.31
C TYR A 137 14.67 -3.70 -1.12
N ARG A 138 15.97 -3.59 -1.35
CA ARG A 138 16.61 -3.99 -2.62
C ARG A 138 17.75 -4.95 -2.31
N PRO A 139 17.94 -6.00 -3.12
CA PRO A 139 19.09 -6.89 -2.96
C PRO A 139 20.41 -6.16 -3.17
#